data_AF-A0A1V9XNT3-F1
#
_entry.id   AF-A0A1V9XNT3-F1
#
_cell.length_a   1.000
_cell.length_b   1.000
_cell.length_c   1.000
_cell.angle_alpha   90.00
_cell.angle_beta   90.00
_cell.angle_gamma   90.00
#
_symmetry.space_group_name_H-M   'P 1'
#
loop_
_entity.id
_entity.type
_entity.pdbx_description
1 polymer ?
#
loop_
_entity_poly.entity_id
_entity_poly.type
_entity_poly.pdbx_seq_one_letter_code
_entity_poly.pdbx_strand_id
1 'polypeptide(L)'
;VAWIHTSRHMLISMERVLVATDPRFSINSNGERTWYLTISPVQDADKGEYMCQVNTNPMKKIFGYLHVVVPKQRFPMAAQANLC
;
A
#
# COMPACT_ATOMS: atom_id res chain seq x y z
N VAL A 1 -2.92 -12.15 -1.29
CA VAL A 1 -3.15 -10.91 -0.49
C VAL A 1 -3.52 -9.80 -1.44
N ALA A 2 -4.55 -9.01 -1.15
CA ALA A 2 -4.94 -7.87 -1.98
C ALA A 2 -4.71 -6.56 -1.22
N TRP A 3 -4.24 -5.54 -1.94
CA TRP A 3 -4.03 -4.19 -1.42
C TRP A 3 -5.05 -3.25 -2.02
N ILE A 4 -5.75 -2.50 -1.18
CA ILE A 4 -6.83 -1.62 -1.59
C ILE A 4 -6.65 -0.26 -0.91
N HIS A 5 -6.72 0.83 -1.68
CA HIS A 5 -6.87 2.17 -1.11
C HIS A 5 -8.36 2.41 -0.86
N THR A 6 -8.80 2.28 0.40
CA THR A 6 -10.22 2.28 0.76
C THR A 6 -10.84 3.66 0.59
N SER A 7 -10.13 4.73 0.96
CA SER A 7 -10.65 6.10 0.78
C SER A 7 -10.91 6.48 -0.68
N ARG A 8 -10.24 5.80 -1.64
CA ARG A 8 -10.42 6.02 -3.09
C ARG A 8 -11.19 4.90 -3.79
N HIS A 9 -11.62 3.87 -3.06
CA HIS A 9 -12.20 2.65 -3.62
C HIS A 9 -11.36 2.03 -4.76
N MET A 10 -10.03 2.02 -4.62
CA MET A 10 -9.10 1.61 -5.68
C MET A 10 -8.35 0.32 -5.31
N LEU A 11 -8.45 -0.71 -6.15
CA LEU A 11 -7.62 -1.91 -6.05
C LEU A 11 -6.20 -1.61 -6.53
N ILE A 12 -5.21 -1.83 -5.67
CA ILE A 12 -3.80 -1.56 -5.96
C ILE A 12 -3.13 -2.81 -6.52
N SER A 13 -3.31 -3.94 -5.85
CA SER A 13 -2.71 -5.21 -6.27
C SER A 13 -3.54 -6.42 -5.83
N MET A 14 -3.34 -7.52 -6.54
CA MET A 14 -3.84 -8.84 -6.21
C MET A 14 -2.66 -9.81 -6.22
N GLU A 15 -2.37 -10.39 -5.07
CA GLU A 15 -1.17 -11.21 -4.83
C GLU A 15 0.12 -10.47 -5.18
N ARG A 16 0.89 -10.98 -6.16
CA ARG A 16 2.13 -10.37 -6.67
C ARG A 16 1.91 -9.40 -7.82
N VAL A 17 0.68 -9.29 -8.31
CA VAL A 17 0.36 -8.55 -9.53
C VAL A 17 -0.16 -7.17 -9.17
N LEU A 18 0.56 -6.15 -9.63
CA LEU A 18 0.07 -4.77 -9.59
C LEU A 18 -1.07 -4.59 -10.58
N VAL A 19 -2.18 -4.03 -10.10
CA VAL A 19 -3.35 -3.64 -10.92
C VAL A 19 -3.37 -2.14 -11.13
N ALA A 20 -2.88 -1.36 -10.15
CA ALA A 20 -2.71 0.07 -10.29
C ALA A 20 -1.75 0.40 -11.44
N THR A 21 -2.10 1.42 -12.23
CA THR A 21 -1.29 1.93 -13.35
C THR A 21 -0.15 2.84 -12.92
N ASP A 22 -0.17 3.31 -11.67
CA ASP A 22 0.84 4.21 -11.13
C ASP A 22 2.13 3.43 -10.83
N PRO A 23 3.25 3.74 -11.53
CA PRO A 23 4.50 3.00 -11.42
C PRO A 23 5.21 3.17 -10.08
N ARG A 24 4.72 4.08 -9.21
CA ARG A 24 5.28 4.31 -7.88
C ARG A 24 4.94 3.19 -6.89
N PHE A 25 3.91 2.41 -7.19
CA PHE A 25 3.54 1.25 -6.38
C PHE A 25 4.41 0.05 -6.73
N SER A 26 4.90 -0.64 -5.71
CA SER A 26 5.57 -1.93 -5.84
C SER A 26 5.16 -2.88 -4.73
N ILE A 27 5.10 -4.17 -5.07
CA ILE A 27 4.84 -5.24 -4.11
C ILE A 27 6.12 -6.02 -3.88
N ASN A 28 6.51 -6.18 -2.61
CA ASN A 28 7.61 -7.03 -2.22
C ASN A 28 7.14 -8.11 -1.23
N SER A 29 7.85 -9.23 -1.14
CA SER A 29 7.55 -10.29 -0.17
C SER A 29 8.83 -10.87 0.42
N ASN A 30 8.89 -11.04 1.74
CA ASN A 30 10.04 -11.66 2.41
C ASN A 30 9.97 -13.20 2.43
N GLY A 31 9.56 -13.81 1.32
CA GLY A 31 9.63 -15.26 1.10
C GLY A 31 8.55 -16.12 1.77
N GLU A 32 8.10 -15.83 2.99
CA GLU A 32 7.24 -16.79 3.71
C GLU A 32 5.81 -16.33 4.01
N ARG A 33 5.58 -15.14 4.59
CA ARG A 33 4.21 -14.75 5.00
C ARG A 33 3.91 -13.24 4.98
N THR A 34 4.89 -12.41 4.66
CA THR A 34 4.79 -10.95 4.78
C THR A 34 4.88 -10.29 3.42
N TRP A 35 3.94 -9.40 3.13
CA TRP A 35 3.76 -8.70 1.86
C TRP A 35 3.85 -7.21 2.10
N TYR A 36 4.73 -6.52 1.39
CA TYR A 36 4.94 -5.09 1.55
C TYR A 36 4.39 -4.34 0.35
N LEU A 37 3.57 -3.32 0.61
CA LEU A 37 3.25 -2.29 -0.36
C LEU A 37 4.21 -1.11 -0.17
N THR A 38 5.00 -0.83 -1.21
CA THR A 38 5.92 0.30 -1.23
C THR A 38 5.41 1.35 -2.20
N ILE A 39 5.43 2.61 -1.77
CA ILE A 39 5.09 3.77 -2.60
C ILE A 39 6.33 4.67 -2.66
N SER A 40 6.90 4.85 -3.84
CA SER A 40 8.08 5.70 -4.01
C SER A 40 8.12 6.36 -5.40
N PRO A 41 8.25 7.70 -5.49
CA PRO A 41 8.20 8.67 -4.39
C PRO A 41 6.77 8.88 -3.86
N VAL A 42 6.64 9.16 -2.56
CA VAL A 42 5.34 9.46 -1.93
C VAL A 42 4.91 10.89 -2.26
N GLN A 43 3.61 11.08 -2.48
CA GLN A 43 2.98 12.37 -2.74
C GLN A 43 1.84 12.62 -1.74
N ASP A 44 1.49 13.88 -1.48
CA ASP A 44 0.38 14.24 -0.56
C ASP A 44 -0.95 13.58 -0.98
N ALA A 45 -1.13 13.35 -2.27
CA ALA A 45 -2.28 12.64 -2.81
C ALA A 45 -2.40 11.21 -2.23
N ASP A 46 -1.29 10.53 -1.96
CA ASP A 46 -1.31 9.13 -1.48
C ASP A 46 -1.83 9.01 -0.04
N LYS A 47 -2.08 10.12 0.67
CA LYS A 47 -2.64 10.07 2.01
C LYS A 47 -4.02 9.39 2.03
N GLY A 48 -4.24 8.59 3.07
CA GLY A 48 -5.54 7.98 3.32
C GLY A 48 -5.42 6.56 3.86
N GLU A 49 -6.55 5.86 3.88
CA GLU A 49 -6.63 4.51 4.41
C GLU A 49 -6.37 3.47 3.32
N TYR A 50 -5.55 2.49 3.70
CA TYR A 50 -5.18 1.31 2.93
C TYR A 50 -5.65 0.07 3.69
N MET A 51 -6.15 -0.90 2.95
CA MET A 51 -6.57 -2.20 3.47
C MET A 51 -5.72 -3.29 2.83
N CYS A 52 -5.15 -4.13 3.69
CA CYS A 52 -4.65 -5.42 3.28
C CYS A 52 -5.74 -6.47 3.51
N GLN A 53 -6.05 -7.24 2.47
CA GLN A 53 -7.05 -8.31 2.51
C GLN A 53 -6.39 -9.67 2.23
N VAL A 54 -6.71 -10.66 3.06
CA VAL A 54 -6.33 -12.05 2.86
C VAL A 54 -7.60 -12.86 2.58
N ASN A 55 -7.61 -13.57 1.44
CA ASN A 55 -8.75 -14.38 0.98
C ASN A 55 -8.85 -15.71 1.74
N THR A 56 -8.97 -15.65 3.07
CA THR A 56 -9.30 -16.79 3.93
C THR A 56 -10.81 -16.93 4.08
N ASN A 57 -11.28 -18.05 4.63
CA ASN A 57 -12.67 -18.20 5.06
C ASN A 57 -12.71 -18.34 6.60
N PRO A 58 -13.22 -17.36 7.36
CA PRO A 58 -13.73 -16.05 6.93
C PRO A 58 -12.62 -15.11 6.43
N MET A 59 -12.99 -14.11 5.62
CA MET A 59 -12.04 -13.15 5.05
C MET A 59 -11.38 -12.32 6.15
N LYS A 60 -10.05 -12.25 6.13
CA LYS A 60 -9.28 -11.42 7.07
C LYS A 60 -8.86 -10.13 6.39
N LYS A 61 -8.95 -9.02 7.11
CA LYS A 61 -8.59 -7.70 6.64
C LYS A 61 -7.96 -6.87 7.76
N ILE A 62 -6.95 -6.08 7.41
CA ILE A 62 -6.28 -5.14 8.31
C ILE A 62 -6.25 -3.79 7.59
N PHE A 63 -6.49 -2.72 8.35
CA PHE A 63 -6.48 -1.35 7.86
C PHE A 63 -5.26 -0.61 8.38
N GLY A 64 -4.78 0.36 7.60
CA GLY A 64 -3.75 1.29 8.02
C GLY A 64 -3.88 2.62 7.32
N TYR A 65 -3.55 3.69 8.03
CA TYR A 65 -3.62 5.04 7.50
C TYR A 65 -2.23 5.54 7.11
N LEU A 66 -2.06 5.94 5.86
CA LEU A 66 -0.85 6.59 5.37
C LEU A 66 -0.94 8.10 5.64
N HIS A 67 -0.13 8.56 6.59
CA HIS A 67 0.10 9.99 6.80
C HIS A 67 1.31 10.43 5.97
N VAL A 68 1.09 11.39 5.07
CA VAL A 68 2.16 12.01 4.29
C VAL A 68 2.52 13.33 4.96
N VAL A 69 3.73 13.41 5.52
CA VAL A 69 4.27 14.65 6.08
C VAL A 69 5.29 15.20 5.09
N VAL A 70 5.02 16.38 4.54
CA VAL A 70 5.96 17.08 3.67
C VAL A 70 6.82 18.00 4.56
N PRO A 71 8.09 17.65 4.84
CA PRO A 71 8.98 18.60 5.49
C PRO A 71 9.18 19.81 4.57
N LYS A 72 9.38 21.01 5.14
CA LYS A 72 9.57 22.25 4.37
C LYS A 72 10.80 22.22 3.43
N GLN A 73 11.61 21.16 3.49
CA GLN A 73 12.72 20.89 2.57
C GLN A 73 12.35 19.76 1.61
N ARG A 74 12.45 20.06 0.32
CA ARG A 74 11.91 19.32 -0.83
C ARG A 74 12.77 18.10 -1.17
N PHE A 75 12.68 17.03 -0.38
CA PHE A 75 13.22 15.71 -0.74
C PHE A 75 12.08 14.68 -0.82
N PRO A 76 11.95 13.93 -1.94
CA PRO A 76 10.95 12.87 -2.04
C PRO A 76 11.35 11.70 -1.12
N MET A 77 10.55 11.46 -0.08
CA MET A 77 10.73 10.30 0.79
C MET A 77 9.99 9.08 0.22
N ALA A 78 10.54 7.88 0.44
CA ALA A 78 9.83 6.63 0.25
C ALA A 78 9.01 6.32 1.51
N ALA A 79 7.76 5.87 1.35
CA ALA A 79 6.99 5.30 2.45
C ALA A 79 6.75 3.82 2.17
N GLN A 80 6.97 3.03 3.20
CA GLN A 80 6.67 1.61 3.20
C GLN A 80 5.51 1.37 4.16
N ALA A 81 4.43 0.78 3.65
CA ALA A 81 3.29 0.40 4.47
C ALA A 81 3.44 -1.09 4.84
N ASN A 82 3.87 -1.35 6.08
CA ASN A 82 3.92 -2.69 6.66
C ASN A 82 2.57 -3.01 7.31
N LEU A 83 1.55 -3.25 6.47
CA LEU A 83 0.19 -3.57 6.94
C LEU A 83 -0.13 -5.06 6.83
N CYS A 84 0.74 -5.81 6.17
CA CYS A 84 0.81 -7.25 6.02
C CYS A 84 2.28 -7.60 5.68
#